data_AF-A0A960LKZ0-F1
#
_entry.id   AF-A0A960LKZ0-F1
#
_cell.length_a   1.000
_cell.length_b   1.000
_cell.length_c   1.000
_cell.angle_alpha   90.00
_cell.angle_beta   90.00
_cell.angle_gamma   90.00
#
_symmetry.space_group_name_H-M   'P 1'
#
loop_
_entity.id
_entity.type
_entity.pdbx_description
1 polymer ?
#
loop_
_entity_poly.entity_id
_entity_poly.type
_entity_poly.pdbx_seq_one_letter_code
_entity_poly.pdbx_strand_id
1 'polypeptide(L)'
;MTKTSLTLTLLGTTALFVVACDRHATDTMTSPSSEVSISAGQGIMVGELTDHSALVQVRLTQGDELVGRDLPGAAGIVEFRLEKDGNLVAESGVTTSADNDFIARADFGELEPGSRYRCATRIGTDASSLRDGPVAEFKTLPGAAKTDPVRFVVVTGMNYAKFHGDDRIDRAQHLIENNTDLPQPYSGPDKHLGYPALASILEEAPDFFVGTGDNVY
;
A
#
# COMPACT_ATOMS: atom_id res chain seq x y z
N MET A 1 -23.48 -9.83 -3.03
CA MET A 1 -24.12 -10.99 -2.36
C MET A 1 -23.36 -11.30 -1.09
N THR A 2 -23.92 -10.91 0.04
CA THR A 2 -23.43 -11.25 1.37
C THR A 2 -23.44 -12.76 1.51
N LYS A 3 -22.27 -13.40 1.50
CA LYS A 3 -22.12 -14.72 2.09
C LYS A 3 -21.58 -14.51 3.49
N THR A 4 -22.52 -14.58 4.42
CA THR A 4 -22.31 -14.85 5.84
C THR A 4 -21.28 -15.96 5.99
N SER A 5 -20.17 -15.69 6.69
CA SER A 5 -19.25 -16.75 7.09
C SER A 5 -19.69 -17.30 8.45
N LEU A 6 -19.82 -18.62 8.48
CA LEU A 6 -20.24 -19.44 9.60
C LEU A 6 -18.99 -19.86 10.38
N THR A 7 -18.96 -19.58 11.67
CA THR A 7 -17.90 -20.03 12.59
C THR A 7 -18.05 -21.53 12.87
N LEU A 8 -16.98 -22.31 12.69
CA LEU A 8 -16.90 -23.69 13.18
C LEU A 8 -15.65 -23.87 14.04
N THR A 9 -15.87 -24.01 15.34
CA THR A 9 -14.87 -24.41 16.33
C THR A 9 -14.88 -25.94 16.41
N LEU A 10 -13.73 -26.60 16.23
CA LEU A 10 -13.57 -28.00 16.62
C LEU A 10 -12.41 -28.12 17.62
N LEU A 11 -12.77 -28.55 18.83
CA LEU A 11 -11.83 -29.07 19.82
C LEU A 11 -11.33 -30.44 19.37
N GLY A 12 -10.04 -30.69 19.59
CA GLY A 12 -9.63 -31.94 20.21
C GLY A 12 -8.74 -32.87 19.37
N THR A 13 -7.64 -33.22 20.04
CA THR A 13 -7.01 -34.55 20.10
C THR A 13 -5.83 -34.83 19.17
N THR A 14 -4.65 -34.71 19.79
CA THR A 14 -3.42 -35.48 19.68
C THR A 14 -3.41 -36.70 18.74
N ALA A 15 -2.48 -36.68 17.78
CA ALA A 15 -1.72 -37.87 17.35
C ALA A 15 -0.41 -37.40 16.68
N LEU A 16 0.69 -37.40 17.43
CA LEU A 16 2.04 -37.23 16.88
C LEU A 16 2.60 -38.63 16.59
N PHE A 17 2.63 -39.02 15.32
CA PHE A 17 3.41 -40.17 14.88
C PHE A 17 4.85 -39.72 14.63
N VAL A 18 5.78 -40.22 15.44
CA VAL A 18 7.21 -40.21 15.15
C VAL A 18 7.51 -41.43 14.30
N VAL A 19 7.96 -41.22 13.06
CA VAL A 19 8.67 -42.26 12.30
C VAL A 19 10.03 -41.68 11.93
N ALA A 20 11.06 -42.34 12.44
CA ALA A 20 12.47 -42.03 12.22
C ALA A 20 12.89 -42.36 10.78
N CYS A 21 13.83 -41.56 10.28
CA CYS A 21 14.48 -41.68 8.99
C CYS A 21 15.13 -43.06 8.77
N ASP A 22 15.09 -43.55 7.53
CA ASP A 22 16.31 -44.09 6.95
C ASP A 22 16.42 -43.78 5.45
N ARG A 23 17.68 -43.66 5.03
CA ARG A 23 18.20 -42.96 3.85
C ARG A 23 17.87 -43.67 2.53
N HIS A 24 17.66 -42.91 1.46
CA HIS A 24 18.46 -43.03 0.24
C HIS A 24 18.30 -41.80 -0.66
N ALA A 25 19.43 -41.42 -1.25
CA ALA A 25 19.64 -40.22 -2.06
C ALA A 25 18.68 -40.11 -3.25
N THR A 26 18.24 -38.89 -3.54
CA THR A 26 17.94 -38.46 -4.91
C THR A 26 18.14 -36.95 -5.03
N ASP A 27 19.05 -36.62 -5.94
CA ASP A 27 19.14 -35.39 -6.73
C ASP A 27 19.00 -34.05 -6.00
N THR A 28 20.15 -33.47 -5.67
CA THR A 28 20.31 -32.02 -5.52
C THR A 28 20.06 -31.35 -6.88
N MET A 29 18.79 -31.14 -7.24
CA MET A 29 18.44 -30.01 -8.08
C MET A 29 18.53 -28.76 -7.21
N THR A 30 19.72 -28.16 -7.16
CA THR A 30 19.84 -26.75 -6.80
C THR A 30 19.17 -25.96 -7.92
N SER A 31 17.86 -25.78 -7.80
CA SER A 31 17.16 -24.71 -8.49
C SER A 31 17.81 -23.41 -8.02
N PRO A 32 18.21 -22.48 -8.91
CA PRO A 32 18.63 -21.17 -8.45
C PRO A 32 17.47 -20.62 -7.61
N SER A 33 17.73 -20.38 -6.32
CA SER A 33 16.82 -19.58 -5.51
C SER A 33 16.78 -18.23 -6.21
N SER A 34 15.73 -17.99 -7.00
CA SER A 34 15.38 -16.64 -7.41
C SER A 34 15.17 -15.91 -6.09
N GLU A 35 16.16 -15.11 -5.68
CA GLU A 35 15.99 -14.23 -4.54
C GLU A 35 14.70 -13.46 -4.79
N VAL A 36 13.71 -13.63 -3.92
CA VAL A 36 12.45 -12.88 -4.02
C VAL A 36 12.85 -11.42 -3.85
N SER A 37 12.88 -10.67 -4.95
CA SER A 37 13.22 -9.26 -4.92
C SER A 37 12.08 -8.52 -4.22
N ILE A 38 12.23 -8.26 -2.93
CA ILE A 38 11.28 -7.44 -2.17
C ILE A 38 11.31 -6.03 -2.73
N SER A 39 10.14 -5.49 -3.05
CA SER A 39 9.94 -4.11 -3.49
C SER A 39 8.84 -3.44 -2.65
N ALA A 40 8.59 -2.17 -2.95
CA ALA A 40 7.43 -1.41 -2.49
C ALA A 40 6.65 -0.92 -3.72
N GLY A 41 6.11 -1.86 -4.50
CA GLY A 41 5.52 -1.57 -5.82
C GLY A 41 4.30 -0.65 -5.79
N GLN A 42 3.69 -0.43 -4.61
CA GLN A 42 2.60 0.53 -4.41
C GLN A 42 3.06 1.87 -3.81
N GLY A 43 4.37 2.03 -3.64
CA GLY A 43 4.98 3.22 -3.07
C GLY A 43 4.75 3.37 -1.56
N ILE A 44 4.67 4.64 -1.15
CA ILE A 44 4.49 5.07 0.24
C ILE A 44 3.27 5.98 0.32
N MET A 45 2.54 5.88 1.43
CA MET A 45 1.37 6.70 1.70
C MET A 45 1.49 7.34 3.07
N VAL A 46 1.20 8.64 3.15
CA VAL A 46 0.99 9.37 4.40
C VAL A 46 -0.49 9.65 4.53
N GLY A 47 -1.07 9.30 5.68
CA GLY A 47 -2.50 9.44 5.96
C GLY A 47 -2.76 9.83 7.40
N GLU A 48 -4.04 10.04 7.71
CA GLU A 48 -4.51 10.44 9.05
C GLU A 48 -3.71 11.62 9.65
N LEU A 49 -3.35 12.55 8.79
CA LEU A 49 -2.56 13.71 9.14
C LEU A 49 -3.34 14.63 10.08
N THR A 50 -2.72 14.95 11.23
CA THR A 50 -3.22 15.97 12.15
C THR A 50 -2.22 17.13 12.23
N ASP A 51 -2.39 18.03 13.19
CA ASP A 51 -1.40 19.05 13.53
C ASP A 51 -0.20 18.49 14.32
N HIS A 52 -0.31 17.28 14.88
CA HIS A 52 0.72 16.69 15.75
C HIS A 52 1.05 15.23 15.44
N SER A 53 0.44 14.65 14.40
CA SER A 53 0.67 13.26 14.03
C SER A 53 0.51 12.98 12.55
N ALA A 54 1.10 11.88 12.11
CA ALA A 54 0.90 11.30 10.79
C ALA A 54 1.10 9.78 10.84
N LEU A 55 0.28 9.05 10.06
CA LEU A 55 0.52 7.64 9.77
C LEU A 55 1.24 7.50 8.45
N VAL A 56 2.37 6.79 8.44
CA VAL A 56 3.11 6.49 7.21
C VAL A 56 3.07 4.99 6.97
N GLN A 57 2.72 4.57 5.77
CA GLN A 57 2.61 3.15 5.42
C GLN A 57 3.26 2.81 4.08
N VAL A 58 3.77 1.58 4.02
CA VAL A 58 4.30 0.92 2.83
C VAL A 58 3.81 -0.52 2.82
N ARG A 59 3.42 -1.04 1.65
CA ARG A 59 3.19 -2.48 1.45
C ARG A 59 4.37 -3.09 0.74
N LEU A 60 4.94 -4.16 1.31
CA LEU A 60 6.01 -4.91 0.67
C LEU A 60 5.45 -5.90 -0.34
N THR A 61 6.09 -5.96 -1.51
CA THR A 61 5.62 -6.71 -2.68
C THR A 61 6.72 -7.57 -3.30
N GLN A 62 6.33 -8.62 -4.00
CA GLN A 62 7.22 -9.46 -4.80
C GLN A 62 7.45 -8.76 -6.15
N GLY A 63 8.45 -7.88 -6.20
CA GLY A 63 8.67 -7.00 -7.35
C GLY A 63 7.66 -5.84 -7.43
N ASP A 64 7.71 -5.11 -8.54
CA ASP A 64 6.91 -3.91 -8.84
C ASP A 64 6.01 -4.09 -10.07
N GLU A 65 5.96 -5.29 -10.64
CA GLU A 65 5.12 -5.63 -11.78
C GLU A 65 3.88 -6.43 -11.37
N LEU A 66 2.79 -6.25 -12.12
CA LEU A 66 1.57 -7.01 -11.91
C LEU A 66 1.73 -8.46 -12.38
N VAL A 67 1.43 -9.41 -11.50
CA VAL A 67 1.30 -10.84 -11.80
C VAL A 67 -0.18 -11.19 -11.80
N GLY A 68 -0.75 -11.50 -12.97
CA GLY A 68 -2.17 -11.86 -13.07
C GLY A 68 -3.14 -10.74 -12.68
N ARG A 69 -2.78 -9.47 -12.96
CA ARG A 69 -3.48 -8.23 -12.53
C ARG A 69 -3.44 -7.95 -11.02
N ASP A 70 -2.61 -8.67 -10.27
CA ASP A 70 -2.37 -8.44 -8.85
C ASP A 70 -0.91 -8.07 -8.60
N LEU A 71 -0.60 -7.50 -7.44
CA LEU A 71 0.76 -7.24 -7.00
C LEU A 71 1.03 -8.06 -5.72
N PRO A 72 1.60 -9.26 -5.85
CA PRO A 72 1.75 -10.20 -4.73
C PRO A 72 2.56 -9.57 -3.59
N GLY A 73 2.11 -9.79 -2.35
CA GLY A 73 2.79 -9.27 -1.16
C GLY A 73 4.02 -10.09 -0.75
N ALA A 74 4.92 -9.47 0.02
CA ALA A 74 6.15 -10.10 0.50
C ALA A 74 6.40 -9.82 1.99
N ALA A 75 6.79 -10.85 2.74
CA ALA A 75 7.26 -10.71 4.12
C ALA A 75 8.65 -10.08 4.14
N GLY A 76 8.90 -9.20 5.11
CA GLY A 76 10.18 -8.51 5.25
C GLY A 76 10.12 -7.47 6.37
N ILE A 77 11.03 -6.51 6.32
CA ILE A 77 11.16 -5.41 7.28
C ILE A 77 11.10 -4.09 6.52
N VAL A 78 10.39 -3.12 7.10
CA VAL A 78 10.42 -1.72 6.71
C VAL A 78 10.93 -0.89 7.88
N GLU A 79 11.97 -0.11 7.66
CA GLU A 79 12.40 0.94 8.59
C GLU A 79 11.98 2.30 8.07
N PHE A 80 11.19 3.03 8.85
CA PHE A 80 10.80 4.41 8.60
C PHE A 80 11.74 5.35 9.33
N ARG A 81 12.20 6.39 8.64
CA ARG A 81 13.08 7.44 9.17
C ARG A 81 12.45 8.78 8.89
N LEU A 82 11.98 9.44 9.95
CA LEU A 82 11.34 10.74 9.87
C LEU A 82 12.38 11.85 10.09
N GLU A 83 12.44 12.78 9.16
CA GLU A 83 13.40 13.87 9.13
C GLU A 83 12.68 15.23 9.10
N LYS A 84 13.25 16.21 9.81
CA LYS A 84 12.86 17.62 9.77
C LYS A 84 14.11 18.48 9.63
N ASP A 85 14.10 19.40 8.68
CA ASP A 85 15.24 20.29 8.39
C ASP A 85 16.58 19.54 8.22
N GLY A 86 16.52 18.33 7.64
CA GLY A 86 17.67 17.44 7.42
C GLY A 86 18.13 16.62 8.63
N ASN A 87 17.45 16.73 9.78
CA ASN A 87 17.78 16.00 11.00
C ASN A 87 16.78 14.86 11.24
N LEU A 88 17.29 13.68 11.62
CA LEU A 88 16.45 12.56 12.06
C LEU A 88 15.76 12.93 13.38
N VAL A 89 14.43 12.88 13.38
CA VAL A 89 13.60 13.20 14.56
C VAL A 89 12.88 11.98 15.12
N ALA A 90 12.62 10.95 14.31
CA ALA A 90 12.04 9.69 14.75
C ALA A 90 12.40 8.55 13.80
N GLU A 91 12.36 7.32 14.31
CA GLU A 91 12.55 6.09 13.53
C GLU A 91 11.63 4.98 14.02
N SER A 92 11.23 4.08 13.13
CA SER A 92 10.37 2.94 13.46
C SER A 92 10.66 1.75 12.54
N GLY A 93 10.88 0.57 13.11
CA GLY A 93 11.06 -0.68 12.36
C GLY A 93 9.84 -1.58 12.48
N VAL A 94 9.31 -2.06 11.36
CA VAL A 94 8.09 -2.87 11.30
C VAL A 94 8.30 -4.09 10.40
N THR A 95 8.03 -5.28 10.93
CA THR A 95 8.01 -6.53 10.17
C THR A 95 6.66 -6.70 9.49
N THR A 96 6.66 -7.09 8.22
CA THR A 96 5.45 -7.36 7.44
C THR A 96 5.12 -8.85 7.44
N SER A 97 3.83 -9.17 7.48
CA SER A 97 3.32 -10.55 7.37
C SER A 97 2.01 -10.57 6.57
N ALA A 98 1.60 -11.77 6.16
CA ALA A 98 0.35 -11.98 5.45
C ALA A 98 -0.88 -11.55 6.26
N ASP A 99 -0.81 -11.57 7.60
CA ASP A 99 -1.93 -11.22 8.49
C ASP A 99 -2.42 -9.77 8.30
N ASN A 100 -1.54 -8.88 7.85
CA ASN A 100 -1.84 -7.48 7.56
C ASN A 100 -1.58 -7.13 6.09
N ASP A 101 -1.70 -8.11 5.19
CA ASP A 101 -1.41 -7.96 3.76
C ASP A 101 -0.05 -7.32 3.48
N PHE A 102 0.94 -7.67 4.29
CA PHE A 102 2.31 -7.19 4.19
C PHE A 102 2.47 -5.66 4.29
N ILE A 103 1.50 -4.98 4.90
CA ILE A 103 1.54 -3.54 5.17
C ILE A 103 2.35 -3.29 6.44
N ALA A 104 3.41 -2.50 6.33
CA ALA A 104 4.10 -1.87 7.43
C ALA A 104 3.53 -0.46 7.64
N ARG A 105 3.28 -0.09 8.89
CA ARG A 105 2.79 1.25 9.24
C ARG A 105 3.51 1.79 10.48
N ALA A 106 4.03 3.00 10.37
CA ALA A 106 4.55 3.78 11.49
C ALA A 106 3.56 4.88 11.88
N ASP A 107 3.37 5.05 13.19
CA ASP A 107 2.62 6.16 13.78
C ASP A 107 3.64 7.15 14.38
N PHE A 108 3.72 8.34 13.79
CA PHE A 108 4.57 9.41 14.29
C PHE A 108 3.71 10.45 14.99
N GLY A 109 3.85 10.56 16.31
CA GLY A 109 3.23 11.59 17.14
C GLY A 109 4.18 12.73 17.51
N GLU A 110 3.68 13.66 18.32
CA GLU A 110 4.42 14.81 18.85
C GLU A 110 5.09 15.70 17.77
N LEU A 111 4.49 15.74 16.57
CA LEU A 111 4.97 16.56 15.47
C LEU A 111 4.65 18.04 15.70
N GLU A 112 5.46 18.92 15.13
CA GLU A 112 5.26 20.37 15.20
C GLU A 112 4.14 20.80 14.23
N PRO A 113 3.12 21.56 14.68
CA PRO A 113 2.04 22.03 13.81
C PRO A 113 2.49 22.92 12.65
N GLY A 114 1.99 22.63 11.44
CA GLY A 114 2.28 23.38 10.22
C GLY A 114 3.68 23.13 9.64
N SER A 115 4.35 22.05 10.06
CA SER A 115 5.75 21.77 9.72
C SER A 115 5.89 20.71 8.66
N ARG A 116 6.92 20.87 7.81
CA ARG A 116 7.26 19.90 6.77
C ARG A 116 8.17 18.80 7.33
N TYR A 117 7.88 17.58 6.95
CA TYR A 117 8.66 16.41 7.28
C TYR A 117 8.93 15.59 6.03
N ARG A 118 10.06 14.90 6.04
CA ARG A 118 10.44 13.90 5.04
C ARG A 118 10.51 12.55 5.73
N CYS A 119 9.79 11.56 5.23
CA CYS A 119 9.87 10.18 5.70
C CYS A 119 10.56 9.34 4.63
N ALA A 120 11.80 8.92 4.89
CA ALA A 120 12.49 7.94 4.06
C ALA A 120 12.29 6.53 4.62
N THR A 121 12.32 5.53 3.75
CA THR A 121 12.24 4.13 4.17
C THR A 121 13.48 3.34 3.78
N ARG A 122 13.78 2.29 4.55
CA ARG A 122 14.60 1.16 4.10
C ARG A 122 13.76 -0.11 4.11
N ILE A 123 13.95 -0.97 3.13
CA ILE A 123 13.19 -2.21 2.96
C ILE A 123 14.13 -3.39 2.74
N GLY A 124 13.75 -4.58 3.19
CA GLY A 124 14.56 -5.79 3.02
C GLY A 124 13.87 -7.04 3.55
N THR A 125 14.46 -8.21 3.30
CA THR A 125 14.00 -9.49 3.88
C THR A 125 14.28 -9.55 5.38
N ASP A 126 15.35 -8.87 5.80
CA ASP A 126 15.88 -8.85 7.16
C ASP A 126 16.76 -7.60 7.35
N ALA A 127 17.25 -7.38 8.57
CA ALA A 127 18.03 -6.19 8.92
C ALA A 127 19.37 -6.07 8.16
N SER A 128 19.92 -7.18 7.65
CA SER A 128 21.19 -7.19 6.92
C SER A 128 21.03 -6.91 5.42
N SER A 129 19.81 -7.06 4.89
CA SER A 129 19.48 -6.83 3.47
C SER A 129 18.75 -5.51 3.20
N LEU A 130 18.67 -4.62 4.21
CA LEU A 130 17.98 -3.35 4.08
C LEU A 130 18.63 -2.44 3.03
N ARG A 131 17.81 -2.00 2.08
CA ARG A 131 18.15 -1.03 1.02
C ARG A 131 17.16 0.12 1.01
N ASP A 132 17.52 1.22 0.38
CA ASP A 132 16.64 2.38 0.26
C ASP A 132 15.30 2.01 -0.40
N GLY A 133 14.21 2.51 0.18
CA GLY A 133 12.85 2.36 -0.30
C GLY A 133 12.23 3.70 -0.72
N PRO A 134 10.90 3.75 -0.91
CA PRO A 134 10.20 4.98 -1.27
C PRO A 134 10.29 6.05 -0.17
N VAL A 135 10.14 7.30 -0.58
CA VAL A 135 10.22 8.49 0.28
C VAL A 135 8.93 9.30 0.13
N ALA A 136 8.41 9.81 1.23
CA ALA A 136 7.30 10.76 1.24
C ALA A 136 7.74 12.08 1.86
N GLU A 137 7.11 13.16 1.41
CA GLU A 137 7.13 14.45 2.09
C GLU A 137 5.70 14.83 2.45
N PHE A 138 5.52 15.39 3.63
CA PHE A 138 4.22 15.87 4.09
C PHE A 138 4.37 17.10 4.98
N LYS A 139 3.26 17.80 5.21
CA LYS A 139 3.20 18.94 6.11
C LYS A 139 2.06 18.72 7.10
N THR A 140 2.32 18.79 8.40
CA THR A 140 1.27 18.71 9.43
C THR A 140 0.29 19.87 9.32
N LEU A 141 -0.92 19.68 9.83
CA LEU A 141 -1.92 20.74 9.83
C LEU A 141 -1.46 21.92 10.72
N PRO A 142 -1.89 23.16 10.44
CA PRO A 142 -1.48 24.34 11.22
C PRO A 142 -1.87 24.29 12.71
N GLY A 143 -2.88 23.49 13.06
CA GLY A 143 -3.47 23.44 14.39
C GLY A 143 -4.54 24.50 14.63
N ALA A 144 -5.38 24.28 15.63
CA ALA A 144 -6.61 25.07 15.84
C ALA A 144 -6.37 26.57 16.18
N ALA A 145 -5.17 26.91 16.66
CA ALA A 145 -4.81 28.28 17.03
C ALA A 145 -4.25 29.12 15.86
N LYS A 146 -4.01 28.50 14.70
CA LYS A 146 -3.40 29.15 13.54
C LYS A 146 -4.44 29.40 12.45
N THR A 147 -4.18 30.41 11.62
CA THR A 147 -5.03 30.79 10.47
C THR A 147 -4.31 30.63 9.13
N ASP A 148 -3.18 29.92 9.13
CA ASP A 148 -2.43 29.62 7.91
C ASP A 148 -3.34 28.93 6.87
N PRO A 149 -3.22 29.32 5.58
CA PRO A 149 -4.02 28.70 4.53
C PRO A 149 -3.67 27.21 4.40
N VAL A 150 -4.71 26.42 4.11
CA VAL A 150 -4.61 24.99 3.81
C VAL A 150 -5.05 24.76 2.38
N ARG A 151 -4.22 24.08 1.59
CA ARG A 151 -4.51 23.68 0.21
C ARG A 151 -4.82 22.19 0.20
N PHE A 152 -5.98 21.80 -0.30
CA PHE A 152 -6.32 20.39 -0.42
C PHE A 152 -7.09 20.13 -1.71
N VAL A 153 -7.03 18.89 -2.19
CA VAL A 153 -7.84 18.42 -3.32
C VAL A 153 -8.79 17.34 -2.85
N VAL A 154 -10.00 17.35 -3.38
CA VAL A 154 -11.02 16.33 -3.12
C VAL A 154 -11.17 15.46 -4.36
N VAL A 155 -11.08 14.14 -4.19
CA VAL A 155 -11.13 13.16 -5.27
C VAL A 155 -12.19 12.10 -4.95
N THR A 156 -12.91 11.66 -5.97
CA THR A 156 -13.87 10.55 -5.91
C THR A 156 -14.00 9.87 -7.27
N GLY A 157 -14.51 8.64 -7.28
CA GLY A 157 -14.86 7.95 -8.52
C GLY A 157 -13.65 7.47 -9.34
N MET A 158 -12.53 7.16 -8.69
CA MET A 158 -11.36 6.55 -9.32
C MET A 158 -11.62 5.06 -9.60
N ASN A 159 -12.55 4.79 -10.52
CA ASN A 159 -12.99 3.44 -10.83
C ASN A 159 -11.97 2.70 -11.72
N TYR A 160 -11.24 1.77 -11.12
CA TYR A 160 -10.17 1.01 -11.79
C TYR A 160 -10.72 0.15 -12.92
N ALA A 161 -11.76 -0.63 -12.66
CA ALA A 161 -12.38 -1.51 -13.64
C ALA A 161 -12.86 -0.76 -14.91
N LYS A 162 -13.55 0.38 -14.74
CA LYS A 162 -14.01 1.24 -15.86
C LYS A 162 -12.84 1.88 -16.60
N PHE A 163 -11.83 2.36 -15.88
CA PHE A 163 -10.69 3.05 -16.49
C PHE A 163 -9.81 2.10 -17.32
N HIS A 164 -9.43 0.95 -16.75
CA HIS A 164 -8.55 -0.01 -17.41
C HIS A 164 -9.27 -0.92 -18.38
N GLY A 165 -10.57 -1.15 -18.20
CA GLY A 165 -11.39 -2.02 -19.04
C GLY A 165 -11.39 -3.45 -18.55
N ASP A 166 -12.01 -3.67 -17.39
CA ASP A 166 -12.19 -5.00 -16.82
C ASP A 166 -13.37 -5.73 -17.49
N ASP A 167 -13.08 -6.90 -18.04
CA ASP A 167 -14.02 -7.78 -18.71
C ASP A 167 -14.98 -8.51 -17.75
N ARG A 168 -14.74 -8.42 -16.43
CA ARG A 168 -15.57 -9.00 -15.39
C ARG A 168 -16.79 -8.14 -15.01
N ILE A 169 -16.89 -6.90 -15.52
CA ILE A 169 -18.03 -6.02 -15.25
C ILE A 169 -19.29 -6.58 -15.92
N ASP A 170 -20.31 -6.88 -15.11
CA ASP A 170 -21.64 -7.26 -15.62
C ASP A 170 -22.33 -6.03 -16.22
N ARG A 171 -22.48 -6.04 -17.55
CA ARG A 171 -23.10 -4.94 -18.30
C ARG A 171 -24.59 -4.79 -18.00
N ALA A 172 -25.31 -5.88 -17.74
CA ALA A 172 -26.72 -5.82 -17.43
C ALA A 172 -26.93 -5.21 -16.04
N GLN A 173 -26.13 -5.63 -15.05
CA GLN A 173 -26.17 -5.03 -13.72
C GLN A 173 -25.75 -3.56 -13.76
N HIS A 174 -24.70 -3.22 -14.51
CA HIS A 174 -24.26 -1.83 -14.69
C HIS A 174 -25.39 -0.94 -15.22
N LEU A 175 -26.12 -1.39 -16.24
CA LEU A 175 -27.25 -0.66 -16.82
C LEU A 175 -28.37 -0.44 -15.80
N ILE A 176 -28.68 -1.43 -14.96
CA ILE A 176 -29.69 -1.32 -13.90
C ILE A 176 -29.27 -0.27 -12.86
N GLU A 177 -28.02 -0.31 -12.41
CA GLU A 177 -27.51 0.56 -11.33
C GLU A 177 -27.23 2.00 -11.78
N ASN A 178 -26.79 2.18 -13.02
CA ASN A 178 -26.28 3.45 -13.53
C ASN A 178 -27.18 4.08 -14.60
N ASN A 179 -28.23 3.37 -15.05
CA ASN A 179 -29.15 3.79 -16.11
C ASN A 179 -28.44 4.27 -17.39
N THR A 180 -27.26 3.71 -17.67
CA THR A 180 -26.37 4.05 -18.77
C THR A 180 -25.62 2.81 -19.25
N ASP A 181 -25.23 2.80 -20.53
CA ASP A 181 -24.31 1.79 -21.05
C ASP A 181 -22.91 1.97 -20.43
N LEU A 182 -22.21 0.85 -20.22
CA LEU A 182 -20.84 0.88 -19.71
C LEU A 182 -19.94 1.68 -20.67
N PRO A 183 -19.27 2.76 -20.21
CA PRO A 183 -18.39 3.54 -21.06
C PRO A 183 -17.22 2.70 -21.55
N GLN A 184 -16.69 3.06 -22.72
CA GLN A 184 -15.45 2.47 -23.19
C GLN A 184 -14.30 2.83 -22.25
N PRO A 185 -13.34 1.93 -22.02
CA PRO A 185 -12.16 2.23 -21.23
C PRO A 185 -11.41 3.42 -21.80
N TYR A 186 -10.74 4.17 -20.93
CA TYR A 186 -9.90 5.28 -21.38
C TYR A 186 -8.84 4.76 -22.37
N SER A 187 -8.59 5.51 -23.44
CA SER A 187 -7.66 5.12 -24.52
C SER A 187 -6.82 6.30 -25.02
N GLY A 188 -6.76 7.39 -24.25
CA GLY A 188 -5.91 8.54 -24.55
C GLY A 188 -4.42 8.21 -24.48
N PRO A 189 -3.56 9.06 -25.07
CA PRO A 189 -2.11 8.83 -25.14
C PRO A 189 -1.43 8.73 -23.76
N ASP A 190 -2.04 9.30 -22.74
CA ASP A 190 -1.66 9.35 -21.33
C ASP A 190 -2.26 8.21 -20.49
N LYS A 191 -2.93 7.21 -21.08
CA LYS A 191 -3.45 6.03 -20.34
C LYS A 191 -2.36 5.34 -19.49
N HIS A 192 -1.12 5.37 -19.97
CA HIS A 192 0.02 4.77 -19.28
C HIS A 192 0.35 5.45 -17.94
N LEU A 193 -0.12 6.68 -17.70
CA LEU A 193 0.04 7.39 -16.43
C LEU A 193 -0.90 6.87 -15.32
N GLY A 194 -1.76 5.89 -15.62
CA GLY A 194 -2.88 5.56 -14.75
C GLY A 194 -3.92 6.66 -14.86
N TYR A 195 -4.37 7.22 -13.73
CA TYR A 195 -5.37 8.31 -13.73
C TYR A 195 -4.67 9.67 -13.99
N PRO A 196 -4.80 10.28 -15.17
CA PRO A 196 -3.99 11.46 -15.53
C PRO A 196 -4.25 12.67 -14.63
N ALA A 197 -5.47 12.78 -14.09
CA ALA A 197 -5.82 13.82 -13.12
C ALA A 197 -4.93 13.79 -11.85
N LEU A 198 -4.39 12.63 -11.46
CA LEU A 198 -3.46 12.54 -10.32
C LEU A 198 -2.14 13.25 -10.61
N ALA A 199 -1.65 13.22 -11.85
CA ALA A 199 -0.45 13.96 -12.23
C ALA A 199 -0.67 15.48 -12.11
N SER A 200 -1.83 15.98 -12.54
CA SER A 200 -2.19 17.39 -12.36
C SER A 200 -2.31 17.78 -10.88
N ILE A 201 -2.77 16.87 -10.00
CA ILE A 201 -2.81 17.13 -8.56
C ILE A 201 -1.41 17.33 -7.99
N LEU A 202 -0.41 16.59 -8.48
CA LEU A 202 0.98 16.77 -8.05
C LEU A 202 1.52 18.16 -8.43
N GLU A 203 1.16 18.68 -9.60
CA GLU A 203 1.54 20.02 -10.06
C GLU A 203 0.94 21.14 -9.18
N GLU A 204 -0.26 20.93 -8.65
CA GLU A 204 -0.94 21.88 -7.74
C GLU A 204 -0.35 21.91 -6.32
N ALA A 205 0.49 20.94 -5.98
CA ALA A 205 1.17 20.82 -4.68
C ALA A 205 0.24 21.07 -3.47
N PRO A 206 -0.86 20.28 -3.30
CA PRO A 206 -1.71 20.39 -2.12
C PRO A 206 -0.98 19.94 -0.85
N ASP A 207 -1.45 20.41 0.31
CA ASP A 207 -0.99 19.91 1.61
C ASP A 207 -1.48 18.46 1.86
N PHE A 208 -2.69 18.11 1.40
CA PHE A 208 -3.22 16.74 1.42
C PHE A 208 -4.33 16.53 0.38
N PHE A 209 -4.67 15.26 0.14
CA PHE A 209 -5.82 14.86 -0.68
C PHE A 209 -6.89 14.21 0.19
N VAL A 210 -8.17 14.39 -0.18
CA VAL A 210 -9.32 13.75 0.46
C VAL A 210 -10.02 12.85 -0.54
N GLY A 211 -9.95 11.53 -0.33
CA GLY A 211 -10.72 10.56 -1.07
C GLY A 211 -12.09 10.35 -0.44
N THR A 212 -13.18 10.78 -1.07
CA THR A 212 -14.52 10.76 -0.45
C THR A 212 -15.30 9.46 -0.68
N GLY A 213 -14.63 8.40 -1.12
CA GLY A 213 -15.22 7.11 -1.46
C GLY A 213 -14.95 6.73 -2.90
N ASP A 214 -15.31 5.51 -3.26
CA ASP A 214 -15.28 5.03 -4.65
C ASP A 214 -13.87 5.04 -5.27
N ASN A 215 -12.85 4.76 -4.43
CA ASN A 215 -11.43 4.85 -4.77
C ASN A 215 -10.83 3.57 -5.38
N VAL A 216 -11.45 2.41 -5.15
CA VAL A 216 -11.01 1.10 -5.69
C VAL A 216 -12.23 0.28 -6.11
N TYR A 217 -12.24 -0.24 -7.34
CA TYR A 217 -13.32 -1.04 -7.95
C TYR A 217 -12.80 -2.12 -8.87
#